data_AF-A0A8I1G810-F1
#
_entry.id   AF-A0A8I1G810-F1
#
_cell.length_a   1.000
_cell.length_b   1.000
_cell.length_c   1.000
_cell.angle_alpha   90.00
_cell.angle_beta   90.00
_cell.angle_gamma   90.00
#
_symmetry.space_group_name_H-M   'P 1'
#
loop_
_entity.id
_entity.type
_entity.pdbx_description
1 polymer ?
#
loop_
_entity_poly.entity_id
_entity_poly.type
_entity_poly.pdbx_seq_one_letter_code
_entity_poly.pdbx_strand_id
1 'polypeptide(L)'
;MTAKYFAILTNQGAARLANATALGTQLNLTQMAVGDANGTLPTPDPAQTKLVNQKRIAPLNLLAVDPNNTSQIIAEQIIPENEGGFWIREIGLYDDDGILIAVANCPETYKPQLQEGSGRTQTIRMILIVSSTSSISLKIDPSVVLATRQYVDDKVIEVKGYADDQMKKHIAADNPHKQYPLIANALKEIADAGLSAEVLKNLGLKEAAKRDVGTGANQIPDMASFSSSQSSPGFQKLPSGLILQWGIVSGGSSYTVTFPVSFPIRTLMLMAIPHTTSAAGVTSVGVANCSDLGTSQFYIVVGKVSQGAMIEYERACYWFAVGI
;
A
#
# COMPACT_ATOMS: atom_id res chain seq x y z
N MET A 1 40.57 45.30 -28.19
CA MET A 1 41.31 44.27 -28.93
C MET A 1 40.29 43.36 -29.59
N THR A 2 40.19 43.37 -30.92
CA THR A 2 39.36 42.41 -31.66
C THR A 2 39.96 41.02 -31.50
N ALA A 3 39.19 40.05 -31.01
CA ALA A 3 39.64 38.67 -30.89
C ALA A 3 40.00 38.14 -32.28
N LYS A 4 41.15 37.45 -32.40
CA LYS A 4 41.63 36.92 -33.69
C LYS A 4 40.72 35.82 -34.26
N TYR A 5 40.05 35.08 -33.37
CA TYR A 5 39.05 34.06 -33.70
C TYR A 5 37.77 34.37 -32.92
N PHE A 6 36.65 34.40 -33.62
CA PHE A 6 35.37 34.76 -33.04
C PHE A 6 34.22 34.15 -33.85
N ALA A 7 33.08 33.99 -33.18
CA ALA A 7 31.83 33.55 -33.78
C ALA A 7 30.87 34.73 -33.83
N ILE A 8 30.11 34.84 -34.92
CA ILE A 8 29.04 35.82 -35.07
C ILE A 8 27.75 35.15 -35.55
N LEU A 9 26.63 35.77 -35.23
CA LEU A 9 25.35 35.49 -35.87
C LEU A 9 25.34 36.10 -37.28
N THR A 10 24.80 35.34 -38.25
CA THR A 10 24.47 35.91 -39.56
C THR A 10 23.21 36.76 -39.46
N ASN A 11 22.94 37.60 -40.45
CA ASN A 11 21.71 38.38 -40.55
C ASN A 11 20.47 37.47 -40.55
N GLN A 12 20.58 36.29 -41.20
CA GLN A 12 19.52 35.28 -41.21
C GLN A 12 19.35 34.62 -39.84
N GLY A 13 20.45 34.29 -39.17
CA GLY A 13 20.44 33.72 -37.83
C GLY A 13 19.88 34.68 -36.78
N ALA A 14 20.26 35.95 -36.84
CA ALA A 14 19.72 36.99 -35.96
C ALA A 14 18.21 37.19 -36.18
N ALA A 15 17.76 37.22 -37.44
CA ALA A 15 16.33 37.32 -37.76
C ALA A 15 15.54 36.10 -37.26
N ARG A 16 16.06 34.89 -37.44
CA ARG A 16 15.41 33.66 -36.96
C ARG A 16 15.39 33.56 -35.44
N LEU A 17 16.47 33.93 -34.77
CA LEU A 17 16.52 33.98 -33.31
C LEU A 17 15.52 35.01 -32.77
N ALA A 18 15.43 36.20 -33.37
CA ALA A 18 14.46 37.22 -32.99
C ALA A 18 13.01 36.75 -33.21
N ASN A 19 12.73 36.08 -34.33
CA ASN A 19 11.42 35.50 -34.61
C ASN A 19 11.05 34.40 -33.61
N ALA A 20 12.00 33.52 -33.26
CA ALA A 20 11.80 32.48 -32.27
C ALA A 20 11.47 33.08 -30.89
N THR A 21 12.19 34.12 -30.47
CA THR A 21 11.89 34.87 -29.24
C THR A 21 10.51 35.55 -29.29
N ALA A 22 10.14 36.18 -30.41
CA ALA A 22 8.87 36.88 -30.55
C ALA A 22 7.64 35.95 -30.59
N LEU A 23 7.78 34.77 -31.22
CA LEU A 23 6.70 33.78 -31.36
C LEU A 23 6.65 32.78 -30.19
N GLY A 24 7.62 32.82 -29.28
CA GLY A 24 7.76 31.83 -28.21
C GLY A 24 8.13 30.43 -28.72
N THR A 25 8.71 30.33 -29.91
CA THR A 25 9.21 29.08 -30.50
C THR A 25 10.72 28.92 -30.24
N GLN A 26 11.24 27.72 -30.47
CA GLN A 26 12.67 27.45 -30.33
C GLN A 26 13.32 27.24 -31.70
N LEU A 27 14.50 27.85 -31.89
CA LEU A 27 15.36 27.63 -33.03
C LEU A 27 16.14 26.32 -32.83
N ASN A 28 15.95 25.36 -33.73
CA ASN A 28 16.63 24.09 -33.70
C ASN A 28 17.94 24.19 -34.49
N LEU A 29 19.08 24.24 -33.79
CA LEU A 29 20.38 24.06 -34.44
C LEU A 29 20.63 22.56 -34.59
N THR A 30 20.80 22.09 -35.81
CA THR A 30 20.85 20.65 -36.10
C THR A 30 22.21 20.19 -36.59
N GLN A 31 22.91 21.03 -37.35
CA GLN A 31 24.13 20.65 -38.06
C GLN A 31 25.24 21.67 -37.84
N MET A 32 26.47 21.16 -37.82
CA MET A 32 27.69 21.96 -37.89
C MET A 32 28.45 21.57 -39.14
N ALA A 33 28.89 22.58 -39.89
CA ALA A 33 29.76 22.42 -41.03
C ALA A 33 31.14 23.03 -40.77
N VAL A 34 32.15 22.44 -41.40
CA VAL A 34 33.52 22.91 -41.40
C VAL A 34 34.03 23.10 -42.82
N GLY A 35 34.88 24.10 -43.03
CA GLY A 35 35.43 24.45 -44.33
C GLY A 35 36.89 24.91 -44.27
N ASP A 36 37.56 24.89 -45.43
CA ASP A 36 38.96 25.30 -45.57
C ASP A 36 39.13 26.75 -46.07
N ALA A 37 38.00 27.42 -46.34
CA ALA A 37 37.93 28.78 -46.86
C ALA A 37 38.87 29.09 -48.05
N ASN A 38 39.02 28.11 -48.97
CA ASN A 38 39.84 28.21 -50.18
C ASN A 38 41.32 28.57 -49.93
N GLY A 39 41.89 28.20 -48.78
CA GLY A 39 43.30 28.47 -48.50
C GLY A 39 43.55 29.66 -47.58
N THR A 40 42.54 30.51 -47.33
CA THR A 40 42.70 31.78 -46.63
C THR A 40 41.87 31.82 -45.35
N LEU A 41 42.40 32.37 -44.26
CA LEU A 41 41.62 32.56 -43.03
C LEU A 41 40.49 33.58 -43.29
N PRO A 42 39.21 33.17 -43.24
CA PRO A 42 38.12 34.07 -43.53
C PRO A 42 37.85 34.99 -42.34
N THR A 43 37.39 36.20 -42.63
CA THR A 43 36.79 37.06 -41.59
C THR A 43 35.28 36.79 -41.60
N PRO A 44 34.69 36.32 -40.50
CA PRO A 44 33.25 36.11 -40.40
C PRO A 44 32.48 37.39 -40.74
N ASP A 45 31.51 37.30 -41.65
CA ASP A 45 30.66 38.41 -42.09
C ASP A 45 29.17 38.09 -41.82
N PRO A 46 28.42 38.96 -41.13
CA PRO A 46 27.00 38.76 -40.89
C PRO A 46 26.16 38.53 -42.17
N ALA A 47 26.60 39.04 -43.33
CA ALA A 47 25.89 38.85 -44.60
C ALA A 47 26.06 37.43 -45.20
N GLN A 48 26.91 36.57 -44.63
CA GLN A 48 27.14 35.22 -45.15
C GLN A 48 25.87 34.36 -45.08
N THR A 49 25.54 33.72 -46.20
CA THR A 49 24.45 32.74 -46.30
C THR A 49 24.96 31.30 -46.41
N LYS A 50 26.26 31.13 -46.64
CA LYS A 50 26.97 29.85 -46.75
C LYS A 50 28.45 30.03 -46.39
N LEU A 51 29.12 28.94 -46.05
CA LEU A 51 30.58 28.91 -45.89
C LEU A 51 31.29 29.16 -47.24
N VAL A 52 32.51 29.70 -47.18
CA VAL A 52 33.31 30.04 -48.38
C VAL A 52 33.67 28.79 -49.17
N ASN A 53 34.11 27.73 -48.47
CA ASN A 53 34.34 26.41 -49.04
C ASN A 53 34.06 25.31 -48.01
N GLN A 54 32.80 24.88 -47.95
CA GLN A 54 32.37 23.79 -47.10
C GLN A 54 33.01 22.46 -47.50
N LYS A 55 33.64 21.77 -46.55
CA LYS A 55 34.22 20.43 -46.74
C LYS A 55 33.37 19.32 -46.15
N ARG A 56 32.74 19.60 -45.02
CA ARG A 56 31.96 18.62 -44.27
C ARG A 56 30.81 19.30 -43.56
N ILE A 57 29.66 18.65 -43.53
CA ILE A 57 28.52 18.99 -42.70
C ILE A 57 28.02 17.71 -42.05
N ALA A 58 27.74 17.75 -40.75
CA ALA A 58 27.14 16.61 -40.04
C ALA A 58 26.33 17.11 -38.84
N PRO A 59 25.50 16.24 -38.22
CA PRO A 59 24.75 16.60 -37.02
C PRO A 59 25.66 17.06 -35.87
N LEU A 60 25.09 17.86 -34.96
CA LEU A 60 25.72 18.24 -33.71
C LEU A 60 25.80 17.05 -32.75
N ASN A 61 26.92 16.89 -32.04
CA ASN A 61 27.08 15.91 -30.96
C ASN A 61 26.58 16.48 -29.63
N LEU A 62 26.84 17.76 -29.38
CA LEU A 62 26.42 18.45 -28.16
C LEU A 62 26.03 19.89 -28.49
N LEU A 63 24.91 20.33 -27.92
CA LEU A 63 24.51 21.72 -27.87
C LEU A 63 24.05 22.04 -26.45
N ALA A 64 24.84 22.84 -25.74
CA ALA A 64 24.58 23.19 -24.34
C ALA A 64 24.83 24.69 -24.10
N VAL A 65 24.22 25.23 -23.04
CA VAL A 65 24.54 26.57 -22.52
C VAL A 65 25.80 26.47 -21.68
N ASP A 66 26.70 27.45 -21.79
CA ASP A 66 27.91 27.50 -20.96
C ASP A 66 27.53 27.67 -19.48
N PRO A 67 27.95 26.77 -18.57
CA PRO A 67 27.68 26.88 -17.14
C PRO A 67 28.20 28.18 -16.51
N ASN A 68 29.25 28.79 -17.07
CA ASN A 68 29.85 30.02 -16.56
C ASN A 68 29.25 31.28 -17.20
N ASN A 69 28.56 31.15 -18.34
CA ASN A 69 27.96 32.29 -19.05
C ASN A 69 26.68 31.88 -19.77
N THR A 70 25.53 32.22 -19.18
CA THR A 70 24.20 31.86 -19.70
C THR A 70 23.84 32.51 -21.04
N SER A 71 24.63 33.48 -21.53
CA SER A 71 24.49 34.09 -22.85
C SER A 71 25.34 33.41 -23.94
N GLN A 72 26.06 32.35 -23.60
CA GLN A 72 26.89 31.58 -24.53
C GLN A 72 26.31 30.19 -24.75
N ILE A 73 26.23 29.79 -26.03
CA ILE A 73 25.98 28.42 -26.41
C ILE A 73 27.28 27.78 -26.89
N ILE A 74 27.49 26.54 -26.46
CA ILE A 74 28.57 25.68 -26.87
C ILE A 74 27.96 24.64 -27.81
N ALA A 75 28.32 24.74 -29.08
CA ALA A 75 28.03 23.73 -30.08
C ALA A 75 29.28 22.89 -30.31
N GLU A 76 29.16 21.57 -30.22
CA GLU A 76 30.26 20.66 -30.46
C GLU A 76 29.91 19.61 -31.52
N GLN A 77 30.93 19.30 -32.31
CA GLN A 77 30.90 18.24 -33.29
C GLN A 77 32.19 17.43 -33.20
N ILE A 78 32.05 16.11 -33.25
CA ILE A 78 33.19 15.19 -33.31
C ILE A 78 33.39 14.80 -34.77
N ILE A 79 34.60 15.01 -35.28
CA ILE A 79 35.03 14.53 -36.60
C ILE A 79 35.75 13.20 -36.38
N PRO A 80 35.16 12.07 -36.82
CA PRO A 80 35.74 10.74 -36.65
C PRO A 80 37.02 10.55 -37.50
N GLU A 81 37.76 9.48 -37.26
CA GLU A 81 39.06 9.22 -37.92
C GLU A 81 38.97 8.86 -39.42
N ASN A 82 37.80 8.39 -39.86
CA ASN A 82 37.51 8.02 -41.24
C ASN A 82 37.21 9.23 -42.14
N GLU A 83 36.96 10.41 -41.57
CA GLU A 83 36.66 11.64 -42.28
C GLU A 83 37.78 12.67 -42.03
N GLY A 84 38.50 13.06 -43.09
CA GLY A 84 39.67 13.93 -42.99
C GLY A 84 40.25 14.30 -44.37
N GLY A 85 41.51 14.71 -44.41
CA GLY A 85 42.19 15.15 -45.63
C GLY A 85 41.93 16.61 -46.00
N PHE A 86 41.45 17.42 -45.05
CA PHE A 86 41.14 18.83 -45.27
C PHE A 86 41.57 19.73 -44.10
N TRP A 87 41.76 21.00 -44.42
CA TRP A 87 42.00 22.06 -43.44
C TRP A 87 40.68 22.59 -42.90
N ILE A 88 40.67 22.93 -41.61
CA ILE A 88 39.56 23.58 -40.93
C ILE A 88 39.98 25.01 -40.63
N ARG A 89 39.24 25.96 -41.20
CA ARG A 89 39.45 27.42 -41.05
C ARG A 89 38.16 28.18 -40.77
N GLU A 90 37.03 27.63 -41.19
CA GLU A 90 35.70 28.16 -40.91
C GLU A 90 34.78 27.09 -40.34
N ILE A 91 33.86 27.53 -39.49
CA ILE A 91 32.83 26.71 -38.86
C ILE A 91 31.49 27.42 -39.08
N GLY A 92 30.47 26.67 -39.47
CA GLY A 92 29.11 27.17 -39.64
C GLY A 92 28.11 26.34 -38.83
N LEU A 93 27.15 27.02 -38.19
CA LEU A 93 26.00 26.38 -37.53
C LEU A 93 24.75 26.55 -38.39
N TYR A 94 24.04 25.45 -38.60
CA TYR A 94 22.86 25.38 -39.45
C TYR A 94 21.63 24.95 -38.64
N ASP A 95 20.47 25.49 -39.01
CA ASP A 95 19.18 25.05 -38.49
C ASP A 95 18.62 23.83 -39.24
N ASP A 96 17.41 23.41 -38.87
CA ASP A 96 16.65 22.33 -39.51
C ASP A 96 16.26 22.62 -40.97
N ASP A 97 16.10 23.88 -41.33
CA ASP A 97 15.83 24.33 -42.71
C ASP A 97 17.11 24.47 -43.56
N GLY A 98 18.28 24.16 -43.00
CA GLY A 98 19.57 24.24 -43.70
C GLY A 98 20.08 25.68 -43.88
N ILE A 99 19.59 26.63 -43.08
CA ILE A 99 20.00 28.03 -43.10
C ILE A 99 21.20 28.24 -42.17
N LEU A 100 22.21 28.98 -42.65
CA LEU A 100 23.39 29.32 -41.87
C LEU A 100 23.02 30.36 -40.78
N ILE A 101 22.98 29.92 -39.53
CA ILE A 101 22.63 30.74 -38.37
C ILE A 101 23.84 31.51 -37.83
N ALA A 102 24.98 30.85 -37.76
CA ALA A 102 26.19 31.46 -37.23
C ALA A 102 27.43 30.97 -37.96
N VAL A 103 28.43 31.84 -38.02
CA VAL A 103 29.71 31.57 -38.66
C VAL A 103 30.84 31.97 -37.72
N ALA A 104 31.89 31.15 -37.69
CA ALA A 104 33.09 31.41 -36.91
C ALA A 104 34.33 31.11 -37.76
N ASN A 105 35.41 31.85 -37.48
CA ASN A 105 36.74 31.48 -37.93
C ASN A 105 37.46 30.70 -36.83
N CYS A 106 38.33 29.77 -37.22
CA CYS A 106 39.14 28.99 -36.30
C CYS A 106 40.61 29.00 -36.73
N PRO A 107 41.56 28.74 -35.81
CA PRO A 107 42.96 28.56 -36.18
C PRO A 107 43.09 27.44 -37.20
N GLU A 108 43.99 27.64 -38.18
CA GLU A 108 44.22 26.67 -39.24
C GLU A 108 44.63 25.33 -38.65
N THR A 109 43.75 24.34 -38.79
CA THR A 109 43.98 23.02 -38.22
C THR A 109 43.78 21.97 -39.28
N TYR A 110 44.79 21.13 -39.48
CA TYR A 110 44.73 20.01 -40.43
C TYR A 110 44.15 18.77 -39.75
N LYS A 111 43.11 18.19 -40.36
CA LYS A 111 42.50 16.94 -39.91
C LYS A 111 42.96 15.80 -40.84
N PRO A 112 43.98 14.99 -40.44
CA PRO A 112 44.43 13.87 -41.26
C PRO A 112 43.36 12.79 -41.36
N GLN A 113 43.41 12.04 -42.45
CA GLN A 113 42.59 10.84 -42.64
C GLN A 113 43.39 9.59 -42.24
N LEU A 114 42.71 8.53 -41.80
CA LEU A 114 43.37 7.28 -41.39
C LEU A 114 44.35 6.71 -42.45
N GLN A 115 44.06 6.91 -43.74
CA GLN A 115 44.90 6.48 -44.87
C GLN A 115 46.25 7.23 -44.94
N GLU A 116 46.37 8.39 -44.30
CA GLU A 116 47.61 9.17 -44.20
C GLU A 116 48.48 8.70 -43.01
N GLY A 117 48.12 7.58 -42.37
CA GLY A 117 48.85 6.99 -41.25
C GLY A 117 48.59 7.65 -39.89
N SER A 118 47.63 8.59 -39.80
CA SER A 118 47.23 9.25 -38.55
C SER A 118 45.71 9.36 -38.42
N GLY A 119 45.08 8.34 -37.84
CA GLY A 119 43.68 8.37 -37.42
C GLY A 119 43.50 9.24 -36.19
N ARG A 120 43.21 10.52 -36.36
CA ARG A 120 42.87 11.43 -35.25
C ARG A 120 41.37 11.62 -35.21
N THR A 121 40.75 11.44 -34.04
CA THR A 121 39.41 11.97 -33.78
C THR A 121 39.56 13.40 -33.28
N GLN A 122 38.86 14.35 -33.87
CA GLN A 122 38.98 15.76 -33.52
C GLN A 122 37.63 16.34 -33.13
N THR A 123 37.54 16.89 -31.91
CA THR A 123 36.35 17.61 -31.44
C THR A 123 36.49 19.08 -31.81
N ILE A 124 35.52 19.60 -32.55
CA ILE A 124 35.39 21.02 -32.87
C ILE A 124 34.34 21.61 -31.94
N ARG A 125 34.71 22.69 -31.26
CA ARG A 125 33.85 23.44 -30.33
C ARG A 125 33.70 24.87 -30.82
N MET A 126 32.47 25.29 -31.08
CA MET A 126 32.11 26.66 -31.41
C MET A 126 31.37 27.28 -30.22
N ILE A 127 31.85 28.42 -29.75
CA ILE A 127 31.20 29.20 -28.69
C ILE A 127 30.56 30.41 -29.36
N LEU A 128 29.24 30.50 -29.29
CA LEU A 128 28.46 31.59 -29.87
C LEU A 128 27.76 32.38 -28.75
N ILE A 129 27.88 33.71 -28.80
CA ILE A 129 27.12 34.60 -27.92
C ILE A 129 25.77 34.89 -28.58
N VAL A 130 24.69 34.68 -27.83
CA VAL A 130 23.32 34.93 -28.30
C VAL A 130 22.60 35.88 -27.34
N SER A 131 21.61 36.61 -27.86
CA SER A 131 20.79 37.53 -27.05
C SER A 131 19.84 36.80 -26.10
N SER A 132 19.44 35.56 -26.44
CA SER A 132 18.62 34.71 -25.59
C SER A 132 18.91 33.23 -25.86
N THR A 133 19.32 32.48 -24.84
CA THR A 133 19.53 31.02 -24.91
C THR A 133 18.24 30.21 -24.76
N SER A 134 17.15 30.82 -24.25
CA SER A 134 15.85 30.14 -24.10
C SER A 134 15.13 29.89 -25.42
N SER A 135 15.45 30.68 -26.45
CA SER A 135 14.93 30.54 -27.80
C SER A 135 15.69 29.50 -28.64
N ILE A 136 16.57 28.70 -28.03
CA ILE A 136 17.37 27.69 -28.72
C ILE A 136 17.02 26.32 -28.15
N SER A 137 16.68 25.38 -29.03
CA SER A 137 16.41 23.99 -28.66
C SER A 137 17.73 23.28 -28.42
N LEU A 138 18.03 22.99 -27.16
CA LEU A 138 19.24 22.26 -26.76
C LEU A 138 19.04 20.77 -27.05
N LYS A 139 19.78 20.23 -28.03
CA LYS A 139 19.82 18.80 -28.31
C LYS A 139 21.12 18.21 -27.79
N ILE A 140 21.00 17.27 -26.86
CA ILE A 140 22.07 16.33 -26.51
C ILE A 140 21.64 15.02 -27.15
N ASP A 141 22.34 14.58 -28.21
CA ASP A 141 22.13 13.25 -28.78
C ASP A 141 22.99 12.25 -27.97
N PRO A 142 22.41 11.45 -27.07
CA PRO A 142 23.19 10.59 -26.18
C PRO A 142 23.78 9.37 -26.90
N SER A 143 23.42 9.14 -28.17
CA SER A 143 23.75 7.90 -28.88
C SER A 143 25.15 7.88 -29.52
N VAL A 144 25.84 9.03 -29.63
CA VAL A 144 27.16 9.14 -30.31
C VAL A 144 28.16 9.98 -29.51
N VAL A 145 27.98 10.13 -28.19
CA VAL A 145 28.94 10.85 -27.35
C VAL A 145 29.72 9.82 -26.54
N LEU A 146 31.02 9.72 -26.83
CA LEU A 146 31.98 9.08 -25.92
C LEU A 146 31.92 9.83 -24.59
N ALA A 147 31.32 9.22 -23.57
CA ALA A 147 31.27 9.78 -22.23
C ALA A 147 32.71 10.04 -21.75
N THR A 148 33.00 11.27 -21.31
CA THR A 148 34.27 11.54 -20.65
C THR A 148 34.35 10.73 -19.36
N ARG A 149 35.56 10.32 -18.95
CA ARG A 149 35.73 9.62 -17.66
C ARG A 149 35.13 10.40 -16.50
N GLN A 150 35.31 11.72 -16.48
CA GLN A 150 34.73 12.61 -15.49
C GLN A 150 33.20 12.52 -15.44
N TYR A 151 32.52 12.50 -16.59
CA TYR A 151 31.07 12.35 -16.64
C TYR A 151 30.60 11.03 -16.02
N VAL A 152 31.34 9.94 -16.27
CA VAL A 152 31.04 8.62 -15.67
C VAL A 152 31.28 8.64 -14.17
N ASP A 153 32.41 9.18 -13.71
CA ASP A 153 32.76 9.25 -12.29
C ASP A 153 31.73 10.08 -11.50
N ASP A 154 31.31 11.24 -12.03
CA ASP A 154 30.30 12.10 -11.41
C ASP A 154 28.94 11.38 -11.32
N LYS A 155 28.54 10.67 -12.37
CA LYS A 155 27.28 9.91 -12.38
C LYS A 155 27.30 8.71 -11.43
N VAL A 156 28.44 8.05 -11.27
CA VAL A 156 28.60 6.96 -10.28
C VAL A 156 28.41 7.48 -8.86
N ILE A 157 28.97 8.66 -8.54
CA ILE A 157 28.79 9.28 -7.22
C ILE A 157 27.32 9.63 -6.97
N GLU A 158 26.64 10.22 -7.96
CA GLU A 158 25.22 10.58 -7.87
C GLU A 158 24.34 9.35 -7.60
N VAL A 159 24.51 8.29 -8.40
CA VAL A 159 23.73 7.05 -8.27
C VAL A 159 24.02 6.36 -6.93
N LYS A 160 25.28 6.33 -6.49
CA LYS A 160 25.65 5.77 -5.19
C LYS A 160 25.01 6.57 -4.05
N GLY A 161 25.05 7.90 -4.11
CA GLY A 161 24.42 8.77 -3.12
C GLY A 161 22.91 8.53 -3.02
N TYR A 162 22.23 8.39 -4.17
CA TYR A 162 20.81 8.05 -4.22
C TYR A 162 20.53 6.68 -3.58
N ALA A 163 21.30 5.64 -3.93
CA ALA A 163 21.13 4.30 -3.38
C ALA A 163 21.37 4.25 -1.86
N ASP A 164 22.42 4.92 -1.38
CA ASP A 164 22.75 5.01 0.04
C ASP A 164 21.65 5.76 0.83
N ASP A 165 21.08 6.83 0.26
CA ASP A 165 19.95 7.56 0.85
C ASP A 165 18.68 6.70 0.94
N GLN A 166 18.33 5.98 -0.13
CA GLN A 166 17.20 5.05 -0.11
C GLN A 166 17.38 3.95 0.93
N MET A 167 18.59 3.38 1.04
CA MET A 167 18.90 2.35 2.05
C MET A 167 18.84 2.89 3.47
N LYS A 168 19.35 4.11 3.71
CA LYS A 168 19.22 4.77 5.03
C LYS A 168 17.76 4.97 5.42
N LYS A 169 16.91 5.41 4.48
CA LYS A 169 15.47 5.58 4.71
C LYS A 169 14.78 4.24 4.97
N HIS A 170 15.19 3.17 4.28
CA HIS A 170 14.67 1.81 4.52
C HIS A 170 15.02 1.30 5.91
N ILE A 171 16.27 1.46 6.36
CA ILE A 171 16.73 1.04 7.70
C ILE A 171 16.09 1.87 8.81
N ALA A 172 15.88 3.17 8.58
CA ALA A 172 15.29 4.07 9.57
C ALA A 172 13.76 3.95 9.68
N ALA A 173 13.09 3.33 8.71
CA ALA A 173 11.64 3.16 8.77
C ALA A 173 11.26 2.09 9.81
N ASP A 174 10.24 2.37 10.63
CA ASP A 174 9.74 1.40 11.62
C ASP A 174 9.13 0.14 10.96
N ASN A 175 8.54 0.30 9.77
CA ASN A 175 8.04 -0.81 8.96
C ASN A 175 8.29 -0.57 7.45
N PRO A 176 9.47 -0.91 6.94
CA PRO A 176 9.76 -0.78 5.51
C PRO A 176 9.04 -1.84 4.66
N HIS A 177 8.50 -2.89 5.28
CA HIS A 177 7.85 -4.01 4.60
C HIS A 177 6.40 -4.20 5.06
N LYS A 178 5.50 -3.34 4.57
CA LYS A 178 4.06 -3.33 4.91
C LYS A 178 3.29 -4.62 4.60
N GLN A 179 3.91 -5.58 3.92
CA GLN A 179 3.32 -6.88 3.60
C GLN A 179 3.25 -7.81 4.82
N TYR A 180 4.02 -7.52 5.87
CA TYR A 180 4.10 -8.35 7.08
C TYR A 180 3.71 -7.53 8.32
N PRO A 181 2.92 -8.11 9.24
CA PRO A 181 2.70 -7.54 10.57
C PRO A 181 4.02 -7.48 11.36
N LEU A 182 4.19 -6.47 12.20
CA LEU A 182 5.35 -6.37 13.07
C LEU A 182 5.19 -7.29 14.29
N ILE A 183 6.23 -8.06 14.62
CA ILE A 183 6.25 -8.90 15.83
C ILE A 183 6.00 -8.04 17.09
N ALA A 184 6.58 -6.84 17.14
CA ALA A 184 6.43 -5.90 18.25
C ALA A 184 4.97 -5.49 18.52
N ASN A 185 4.12 -5.50 17.49
CA ASN A 185 2.71 -5.14 17.59
C ASN A 185 1.80 -6.34 17.88
N ALA A 186 2.34 -7.55 17.95
CA ALA A 186 1.61 -8.77 18.31
C ALA A 186 0.27 -8.94 17.57
N LEU A 187 0.28 -8.73 16.24
CA LEU A 187 -0.89 -8.83 15.34
C LEU A 187 -1.94 -7.73 15.50
N LYS A 188 -1.70 -6.68 16.30
CA LYS A 188 -2.63 -5.57 16.48
C LYS A 188 -3.01 -4.92 15.15
N GLU A 189 -2.10 -4.87 14.18
CA GLU A 189 -2.37 -4.29 12.86
C GLU A 189 -3.46 -5.04 12.10
N ILE A 190 -3.59 -6.35 12.32
CA ILE A 190 -4.63 -7.15 11.68
C ILE A 190 -6.00 -6.82 12.27
N ALA A 191 -6.06 -6.57 13.58
CA ALA A 191 -7.26 -6.12 14.25
C ALA A 191 -7.65 -4.70 13.82
N ASP A 192 -6.67 -3.78 13.76
CA ASP A 192 -6.89 -2.40 13.31
C ASP A 192 -7.34 -2.34 11.83
N ALA A 193 -6.89 -3.29 11.01
CA ALA A 193 -7.34 -3.46 9.62
C ALA A 193 -8.73 -4.11 9.49
N GLY A 194 -9.38 -4.50 10.60
CA GLY A 194 -10.70 -5.14 10.60
C GLY A 194 -10.71 -6.58 10.08
N LEU A 195 -9.55 -7.25 10.02
CA LEU A 195 -9.40 -8.58 9.42
C LEU A 195 -9.57 -9.74 10.41
N SER A 196 -9.89 -9.47 11.69
CA SER A 196 -10.02 -10.49 12.74
C SER A 196 -10.94 -11.65 12.35
N ALA A 197 -12.07 -11.37 11.67
CA ALA A 197 -13.02 -12.40 11.24
C ALA A 197 -12.40 -13.36 10.21
N GLU A 198 -11.63 -12.84 9.25
CA GLU A 198 -10.96 -13.66 8.23
C GLU A 198 -9.80 -14.45 8.83
N VAL A 199 -9.09 -13.90 9.82
CA VAL A 199 -8.07 -14.64 10.58
C VAL A 199 -8.68 -15.84 11.30
N LEU A 200 -9.77 -15.63 12.04
CA LEU A 200 -10.46 -16.71 12.75
C LEU A 200 -10.86 -17.83 11.77
N LYS A 201 -11.40 -17.45 10.60
CA LYS A 201 -11.76 -18.38 9.53
C LYS A 201 -10.54 -19.15 8.98
N ASN A 202 -9.46 -18.46 8.63
CA ASN A 202 -8.26 -19.07 8.04
C ASN A 202 -7.52 -19.98 9.01
N LEU A 203 -7.57 -19.68 10.32
CA LEU A 203 -7.03 -20.54 11.37
C LEU A 203 -7.96 -21.70 11.75
N GLY A 204 -9.16 -21.78 11.17
CA GLY A 204 -10.15 -22.80 11.49
C GLY A 204 -10.79 -22.64 12.89
N LEU A 205 -10.68 -21.45 13.49
CA LEU A 205 -11.29 -21.14 14.78
C LEU A 205 -12.79 -20.92 14.59
N LYS A 206 -13.58 -21.63 15.42
CA LYS A 206 -15.05 -21.62 15.38
C LYS A 206 -15.63 -20.60 16.37
N GLU A 207 -16.95 -20.53 16.45
CA GLU A 207 -17.69 -19.58 17.30
C GLU A 207 -17.27 -19.57 18.78
N ALA A 208 -16.79 -20.69 19.31
CA ALA A 208 -16.29 -20.76 20.68
C ALA A 208 -15.13 -19.76 20.95
N ALA A 209 -14.29 -19.49 19.96
CA ALA A 209 -13.19 -18.53 20.08
C ALA A 209 -13.65 -17.06 20.22
N LYS A 210 -14.95 -16.79 19.97
CA LYS A 210 -15.56 -15.45 20.04
C LYS A 210 -16.39 -15.24 21.30
N ARG A 211 -16.55 -16.28 22.14
CA ARG A 211 -17.43 -16.26 23.31
C ARG A 211 -16.61 -16.14 24.59
N ASP A 212 -17.09 -15.31 25.52
CA ASP A 212 -16.52 -15.22 26.86
C ASP A 212 -16.82 -16.46 27.69
N VAL A 213 -16.01 -16.69 28.73
CA VAL A 213 -16.28 -17.70 29.76
C VAL A 213 -17.16 -17.08 30.85
N GLY A 214 -18.28 -17.72 31.18
CA GLY A 214 -19.18 -17.24 32.24
C GLY A 214 -20.59 -17.84 32.18
N THR A 215 -21.51 -17.23 32.93
CA THR A 215 -22.89 -17.72 33.10
C THR A 215 -23.97 -16.91 32.36
N GLY A 216 -23.57 -15.89 31.61
CA GLY A 216 -24.45 -15.04 30.82
C GLY A 216 -24.90 -15.66 29.49
N ALA A 217 -25.84 -14.98 28.82
CA ALA A 217 -26.25 -15.36 27.48
C ALA A 217 -25.06 -15.33 26.51
N ASN A 218 -24.98 -16.32 25.62
CA ASN A 218 -23.89 -16.48 24.65
C ASN A 218 -22.48 -16.68 25.23
N GLN A 219 -22.34 -17.08 26.50
CA GLN A 219 -21.05 -17.44 27.09
C GLN A 219 -20.80 -18.96 27.05
N ILE A 220 -19.58 -19.37 27.40
CA ILE A 220 -19.18 -20.76 27.60
C ILE A 220 -19.09 -21.02 29.12
N PRO A 221 -19.78 -22.03 29.68
CA PRO A 221 -20.72 -22.95 29.02
C PRO A 221 -22.00 -22.27 28.52
N ASP A 222 -22.62 -22.80 27.46
CA ASP A 222 -23.86 -22.23 26.93
C ASP A 222 -25.03 -22.46 27.92
N MET A 223 -25.47 -21.38 28.57
CA MET A 223 -26.49 -21.41 29.62
C MET A 223 -27.87 -21.86 29.13
N ALA A 224 -28.12 -21.91 27.81
CA ALA A 224 -29.33 -22.52 27.27
C ALA A 224 -29.48 -23.99 27.73
N SER A 225 -28.36 -24.68 27.94
CA SER A 225 -28.31 -26.05 28.45
C SER A 225 -28.56 -26.15 29.96
N PHE A 226 -28.58 -25.01 30.67
CA PHE A 226 -28.75 -24.89 32.13
C PHE A 226 -29.96 -24.02 32.52
N SER A 227 -30.94 -23.86 31.61
CA SER A 227 -32.15 -23.06 31.88
C SER A 227 -32.80 -23.46 33.21
N SER A 228 -33.11 -22.46 34.04
CA SER A 228 -33.67 -22.66 35.38
C SER A 228 -34.64 -21.55 35.76
N SER A 229 -35.55 -21.87 36.69
CA SER A 229 -36.35 -20.89 37.43
C SER A 229 -36.24 -21.21 38.91
N GLN A 230 -35.73 -20.26 39.70
CA GLN A 230 -35.57 -20.38 41.16
C GLN A 230 -36.86 -20.03 41.93
N SER A 231 -37.99 -19.92 41.23
CA SER A 231 -39.31 -19.72 41.83
C SER A 231 -39.81 -20.98 42.54
N SER A 232 -40.96 -20.85 43.22
CA SER A 232 -41.75 -21.99 43.69
C SER A 232 -43.15 -21.89 43.07
N PRO A 233 -43.51 -22.78 42.13
CA PRO A 233 -42.73 -23.91 41.63
C PRO A 233 -41.57 -23.47 40.71
N GLY A 234 -40.50 -24.26 40.65
CA GLY A 234 -39.26 -23.96 39.95
C GLY A 234 -38.63 -25.19 39.31
N PHE A 235 -37.59 -24.97 38.50
CA PHE A 235 -36.88 -26.05 37.81
C PHE A 235 -35.42 -25.71 37.53
N GLN A 236 -34.62 -26.73 37.24
CA GLN A 236 -33.29 -26.62 36.67
C GLN A 236 -33.08 -27.73 35.65
N LYS A 237 -32.73 -27.34 34.41
CA LYS A 237 -32.28 -28.27 33.37
C LYS A 237 -30.77 -28.47 33.50
N LEU A 238 -30.30 -29.68 33.27
CA LEU A 238 -28.90 -30.03 33.21
C LEU A 238 -28.52 -30.37 31.76
N PRO A 239 -27.26 -30.14 31.33
CA PRO A 239 -26.82 -30.44 29.96
C PRO A 239 -26.90 -31.91 29.57
N SER A 240 -26.99 -32.81 30.55
CA SER A 240 -27.21 -34.24 30.32
C SER A 240 -28.63 -34.58 29.84
N GLY A 241 -29.55 -33.60 29.85
CA GLY A 241 -30.97 -33.80 29.59
C GLY A 241 -31.81 -34.04 30.84
N LEU A 242 -31.18 -34.22 32.01
CA LEU A 242 -31.89 -34.35 33.29
C LEU A 242 -32.54 -33.03 33.68
N ILE A 243 -33.77 -33.08 34.16
CA ILE A 243 -34.52 -31.93 34.64
C ILE A 243 -34.90 -32.18 36.10
N LEU A 244 -34.59 -31.22 36.96
CA LEU A 244 -35.02 -31.18 38.36
C LEU A 244 -36.15 -30.17 38.48
N GLN A 245 -37.26 -30.53 39.13
CA GLN A 245 -38.39 -29.64 39.35
C GLN A 245 -38.85 -29.71 40.80
N TRP A 246 -39.28 -28.59 41.36
CA TRP A 246 -39.73 -28.50 42.74
C TRP A 246 -40.88 -27.51 42.89
N GLY A 247 -41.59 -27.61 44.01
CA GLY A 247 -42.59 -26.63 44.39
C GLY A 247 -43.30 -26.96 45.68
N ILE A 248 -44.31 -26.16 45.98
CA ILE A 248 -45.23 -26.37 47.08
C ILE A 248 -46.66 -26.24 46.56
N VAL A 249 -47.56 -27.05 47.10
CA VAL A 249 -49.01 -26.91 46.93
C VAL A 249 -49.67 -26.75 48.30
N SER A 250 -50.81 -26.08 48.38
CA SER A 250 -51.54 -25.81 49.62
C SER A 250 -53.04 -25.63 49.38
N GLY A 251 -53.84 -25.67 50.46
CA GLY A 251 -55.29 -25.43 50.39
C GLY A 251 -56.12 -26.67 50.05
N GLY A 252 -55.57 -27.88 50.20
CA GLY A 252 -56.29 -29.14 49.96
C GLY A 252 -55.64 -30.37 50.61
N SER A 253 -56.32 -31.51 50.46
CA SER A 253 -55.80 -32.86 50.78
C SER A 253 -55.34 -33.61 49.52
N SER A 254 -55.76 -33.15 48.34
CA SER A 254 -55.53 -33.78 47.04
C SER A 254 -55.22 -32.71 46.00
N TYR A 255 -54.20 -32.95 45.17
CA TYR A 255 -53.66 -31.95 44.24
C TYR A 255 -53.33 -32.58 42.89
N THR A 256 -53.82 -31.97 41.81
CA THR A 256 -53.28 -32.18 40.46
C THR A 256 -52.35 -31.01 40.14
N VAL A 257 -51.07 -31.31 39.96
CA VAL A 257 -50.02 -30.30 39.82
C VAL A 257 -49.45 -30.36 38.41
N THR A 258 -49.26 -29.19 37.79
CA THR A 258 -48.57 -29.07 36.51
C THR A 258 -47.10 -28.73 36.75
N PHE A 259 -46.20 -29.47 36.11
CA PHE A 259 -44.77 -29.18 36.18
C PHE A 259 -44.47 -27.81 35.52
N PRO A 260 -43.53 -27.01 36.06
CA PRO A 260 -43.06 -25.78 35.42
C PRO A 260 -42.64 -25.96 33.96
N VAL A 261 -42.02 -27.10 33.65
CA VAL A 261 -41.71 -27.53 32.28
C VAL A 261 -42.07 -29.01 32.12
N SER A 262 -42.59 -29.40 30.96
CA SER A 262 -42.83 -30.81 30.68
C SER A 262 -41.51 -31.59 30.61
N PHE A 263 -41.47 -32.78 31.19
CA PHE A 263 -40.38 -33.74 30.96
C PHE A 263 -40.49 -34.27 29.52
N PRO A 264 -39.49 -34.08 28.64
CA PRO A 264 -39.60 -34.48 27.24
C PRO A 264 -39.96 -35.96 27.00
N ILE A 265 -39.51 -36.87 27.88
CA ILE A 265 -39.72 -38.31 27.76
C ILE A 265 -40.58 -38.85 28.91
N ARG A 266 -40.10 -38.74 30.16
CA ARG A 266 -40.80 -39.27 31.35
C ARG A 266 -40.25 -38.74 32.67
N THR A 267 -41.08 -38.83 33.71
CA THR A 267 -40.66 -38.70 35.10
C THR A 267 -39.86 -39.93 35.52
N LEU A 268 -38.69 -39.73 36.12
CA LEU A 268 -37.85 -40.81 36.67
C LEU A 268 -38.11 -41.03 38.16
N MET A 269 -38.36 -39.95 38.89
CA MET A 269 -38.63 -39.96 40.32
C MET A 269 -39.56 -38.82 40.68
N LEU A 270 -40.51 -39.09 41.57
CA LEU A 270 -41.40 -38.10 42.15
C LEU A 270 -41.51 -38.37 43.65
N MET A 271 -41.38 -37.32 44.45
CA MET A 271 -41.55 -37.37 45.89
C MET A 271 -42.38 -36.19 46.36
N ALA A 272 -43.22 -36.45 47.36
CA ALA A 272 -44.04 -35.46 48.02
C ALA A 272 -43.88 -35.61 49.55
N ILE A 273 -43.73 -34.49 50.25
CA ILE A 273 -43.55 -34.45 51.70
C ILE A 273 -44.53 -33.42 52.28
N PRO A 274 -45.46 -33.83 53.15
CA PRO A 274 -46.36 -32.90 53.83
C PRO A 274 -45.56 -31.88 54.65
N HIS A 275 -45.84 -30.60 54.46
CA HIS A 275 -45.17 -29.51 55.16
C HIS A 275 -45.62 -29.46 56.63
N THR A 276 -44.67 -29.47 57.55
CA THR A 276 -44.91 -29.28 58.99
C THR A 276 -44.35 -27.94 59.46
N THR A 277 -45.05 -27.29 60.39
CA THR A 277 -44.63 -26.02 61.01
C THR A 277 -43.94 -26.31 62.33
N SER A 278 -43.15 -25.38 62.86
CA SER A 278 -42.41 -25.55 64.12
C SER A 278 -43.29 -25.85 65.36
N ALA A 279 -44.60 -25.59 65.29
CA ALA A 279 -45.58 -25.92 66.32
C ALA A 279 -46.23 -27.32 66.17
N ALA A 280 -45.83 -28.13 65.19
CA ALA A 280 -46.43 -29.42 64.88
C ALA A 280 -45.88 -30.55 65.78
N GLY A 281 -46.76 -31.22 66.54
CA GLY A 281 -46.42 -32.44 67.31
C GLY A 281 -46.62 -33.73 66.51
N VAL A 282 -46.42 -34.89 67.14
CA VAL A 282 -46.59 -36.22 66.50
C VAL A 282 -47.97 -36.45 65.87
N THR A 283 -49.00 -35.74 66.34
CA THR A 283 -50.36 -35.77 65.81
C THR A 283 -50.52 -35.05 64.46
N SER A 284 -49.49 -34.32 64.04
CA SER A 284 -49.44 -33.56 62.78
C SER A 284 -48.58 -34.22 61.71
N VAL A 285 -48.07 -35.43 61.97
CA VAL A 285 -47.33 -36.23 60.99
C VAL A 285 -48.28 -36.65 59.88
N GLY A 286 -48.01 -36.15 58.68
CA GLY A 286 -48.70 -36.57 57.46
C GLY A 286 -47.82 -37.51 56.65
N VAL A 287 -48.46 -38.30 55.81
CA VAL A 287 -47.83 -39.02 54.70
C VAL A 287 -48.41 -38.49 53.40
N ALA A 288 -47.59 -38.41 52.35
CA ALA A 288 -48.06 -38.11 51.02
C ALA A 288 -47.80 -39.30 50.11
N ASN A 289 -48.74 -39.57 49.21
CA ASN A 289 -48.53 -40.44 48.07
C ASN A 289 -48.57 -39.58 46.80
N CYS A 290 -47.77 -39.93 45.81
CA CYS A 290 -47.68 -39.21 44.56
C CYS A 290 -47.57 -40.17 43.37
N SER A 291 -48.21 -39.80 42.26
CA SER A 291 -48.19 -40.56 41.01
C SER A 291 -48.09 -39.61 39.83
N ASP A 292 -47.24 -39.91 38.87
CA ASP A 292 -47.16 -39.14 37.63
C ASP A 292 -48.43 -39.31 36.77
N LEU A 293 -48.82 -38.23 36.09
CA LEU A 293 -49.94 -38.19 35.15
C LEU A 293 -49.38 -37.78 33.77
N GLY A 294 -48.43 -38.58 33.29
CA GLY A 294 -47.68 -38.29 32.06
C GLY A 294 -46.53 -37.31 32.28
N THR A 295 -46.17 -36.59 31.22
CA THR A 295 -44.95 -35.76 31.16
C THR A 295 -45.11 -34.35 31.73
N SER A 296 -46.34 -33.90 31.96
CA SER A 296 -46.62 -32.50 32.27
C SER A 296 -47.33 -32.32 33.60
N GLN A 297 -47.89 -33.39 34.17
CA GLN A 297 -48.67 -33.33 35.40
C GLN A 297 -48.40 -34.52 36.30
N PHE A 298 -48.76 -34.37 37.56
CA PHE A 298 -48.76 -35.43 38.55
C PHE A 298 -49.82 -35.16 39.61
N TYR A 299 -50.13 -36.20 40.37
CA TYR A 299 -51.10 -36.17 41.44
C TYR A 299 -50.42 -36.35 42.79
N ILE A 300 -50.86 -35.62 43.80
CA ILE A 300 -50.48 -35.80 45.20
C ILE A 300 -51.75 -35.99 46.03
N VAL A 301 -51.74 -36.96 46.94
CA VAL A 301 -52.71 -37.08 48.03
C VAL A 301 -52.00 -37.08 49.37
N VAL A 302 -52.51 -36.31 50.31
CA VAL A 302 -51.98 -36.16 51.67
C VAL A 302 -52.94 -36.78 52.66
N GLY A 303 -52.41 -37.64 53.52
CA GLY A 303 -53.17 -38.29 54.58
C GLY A 303 -52.46 -38.24 55.92
N LYS A 304 -53.18 -38.60 56.97
CA LYS A 304 -52.64 -38.86 58.30
C LYS A 304 -53.30 -40.10 58.90
N VAL A 305 -52.65 -40.68 59.90
CA VAL A 305 -53.26 -41.72 60.72
C VAL A 305 -54.10 -41.05 61.80
N SER A 306 -55.38 -41.40 61.88
CA SER A 306 -56.29 -41.01 62.97
C SER A 306 -57.09 -42.22 63.41
N GLN A 307 -57.04 -42.54 64.70
CA GLN A 307 -57.74 -43.70 65.29
C GLN A 307 -57.46 -45.04 64.55
N GLY A 308 -56.24 -45.25 64.06
CA GLY A 308 -55.83 -46.47 63.36
C GLY A 308 -56.24 -46.54 61.88
N ALA A 309 -56.92 -45.52 61.35
CA ALA A 309 -57.28 -45.42 59.93
C ALA A 309 -56.51 -44.29 59.22
N MET A 310 -56.27 -44.47 57.93
CA MET A 310 -55.76 -43.41 57.06
C MET A 310 -56.93 -42.51 56.63
N ILE A 311 -56.81 -41.21 56.91
CA ILE A 311 -57.78 -40.20 56.49
C ILE A 311 -57.08 -39.10 55.70
N GLU A 312 -57.83 -38.44 54.81
CA GLU A 312 -57.35 -37.25 54.12
C GLU A 312 -56.97 -36.16 55.13
N TYR A 313 -55.88 -35.47 54.82
CA TYR A 313 -55.34 -34.45 55.69
C TYR A 313 -54.97 -33.21 54.89
N GLU A 314 -55.76 -32.15 55.08
CA GLU A 314 -55.50 -30.87 54.44
C GLU A 314 -54.17 -30.29 54.94
N ARG A 315 -53.18 -30.28 54.06
CA ARG A 315 -51.84 -29.79 54.39
C ARG A 315 -51.14 -29.34 53.12
N ALA A 316 -50.33 -28.30 53.27
CA ALA A 316 -49.39 -27.95 52.23
C ALA A 316 -48.38 -29.08 52.03
N CYS A 317 -47.91 -29.27 50.80
CA CYS A 317 -47.01 -30.35 50.45
C CYS A 317 -45.87 -29.83 49.56
N TYR A 318 -44.63 -30.05 50.00
CA TYR A 318 -43.47 -29.87 49.15
C TYR A 318 -43.34 -31.07 48.23
N TRP A 319 -42.93 -30.83 47.00
CA TRP A 319 -42.68 -31.90 46.05
C TRP A 319 -41.37 -31.65 45.30
N PHE A 320 -40.76 -32.75 44.89
CA PHE A 320 -39.55 -32.77 44.08
C PHE A 320 -39.66 -33.87 43.04
N ALA A 321 -39.30 -33.54 41.80
CA ALA A 321 -39.35 -34.45 40.67
C ALA A 321 -38.06 -34.40 39.88
N VAL A 322 -37.65 -35.56 39.36
CA VAL A 322 -36.51 -35.72 38.46
C VAL A 322 -37.01 -36.44 37.21
N GLY A 323 -36.64 -35.98 36.04
CA GLY A 323 -37.06 -36.59 34.77
C GLY A 323 -36.17 -36.22 33.59
N ILE A 324 -36.49 -36.78 32.43
CA ILE A 324 -35.84 -36.56 31.12
C ILE A 324 -36.87 -36.40 30.02
#